data_AF-A0A917FCB2-F1
#
_entry.id   AF-A0A917FCB2-F1
#
_cell.length_a   1.000
_cell.length_b   1.000
_cell.length_c   1.000
_cell.angle_alpha   90.00
_cell.angle_beta   90.00
_cell.angle_gamma   90.00
#
_symmetry.space_group_name_H-M   'P 1'
#
loop_
_entity.id
_entity.type
_entity.pdbx_description
1 polymer ?
#
loop_
_entity_poly.entity_id
_entity_poly.type
_entity_poly.pdbx_seq_one_letter_code
_entity_poly.pdbx_strand_id
1 'polypeptide(L)'
;MQAQLRVCDIKFISAMVIRKGDPDSGSVFLKLNRFSEGCAVFVPVTTIEGERGWMHGLKNGFVDERDCDAYINRQVARDPDLWVLEIEDPKKQYQLDATLVE
;
A
#
# COMPACT_ATOMS: atom_id res chain seq x y z
N MET A 1 -6.26 7.24 2.19
CA MET A 1 -5.06 8.07 2.48
C MET A 1 -5.03 8.59 3.93
N GLN A 2 -5.92 9.50 4.33
CA GLN A 2 -5.89 10.14 5.65
C GLN A 2 -5.91 9.16 6.85
N ALA A 3 -6.71 8.09 6.76
CA ALA A 3 -6.73 7.05 7.80
C ALA A 3 -5.36 6.38 8.00
N GLN A 4 -4.63 6.13 6.91
CA GLN A 4 -3.32 5.46 6.94
C GLN A 4 -2.24 6.34 7.54
N LEU A 5 -2.21 7.61 7.14
CA LEU A 5 -1.32 8.60 7.73
C LEU A 5 -1.57 8.74 9.23
N ARG A 6 -2.84 8.74 9.65
CA ARG A 6 -3.21 8.80 11.07
C ARG A 6 -2.74 7.59 11.87
N VAL A 7 -2.88 6.37 11.34
CA VAL A 7 -2.37 5.15 11.99
C VAL A 7 -0.85 5.21 12.16
N CYS A 8 -0.14 5.67 11.14
CA CYS A 8 1.31 5.78 11.16
C CYS A 8 1.78 6.85 12.16
N ASP A 9 1.14 8.01 12.17
CA ASP A 9 1.45 9.14 13.06
C ASP A 9 1.34 8.73 14.54
N ILE A 10 0.25 8.05 14.92
CA ILE A 10 0.04 7.55 16.29
C ILE A 10 1.13 6.56 16.72
N LYS A 11 1.67 5.78 15.77
CA LYS A 11 2.67 4.74 16.03
C LYS A 11 4.12 5.20 15.77
N PHE A 12 4.34 6.47 15.42
CA PHE A 12 5.64 6.99 14.99
C PHE A 12 6.26 6.19 13.84
N ILE A 13 5.43 5.72 12.90
CA ILE A 13 5.84 5.01 11.69
C ILE A 13 5.97 6.02 10.56
N SER A 14 7.08 5.96 9.82
CA SER A 14 7.31 6.84 8.68
C SER A 14 6.37 6.47 7.54
N ALA A 15 5.61 7.44 7.04
CA ALA A 15 4.71 7.26 5.91
C ALA A 15 4.81 8.46 4.96
N MET A 16 4.99 8.20 3.67
CA MET A 16 5.25 9.21 2.65
C MET A 16 4.48 8.93 1.36
N VAL A 17 3.97 10.01 0.76
CA VAL A 17 3.30 9.92 -0.54
C VAL A 17 4.38 9.91 -1.62
N ILE A 18 4.69 8.73 -2.14
CA ILE A 18 5.68 8.57 -3.22
C ILE A 18 5.08 8.80 -4.60
N ARG A 19 3.74 8.74 -4.70
CA ARG A 19 3.02 9.14 -5.90
C ARG A 19 1.68 9.79 -5.58
N LYS A 20 1.43 10.95 -6.21
CA LYS A 20 0.13 11.62 -6.23
C LYS A 20 -0.66 11.21 -7.47
N GLY A 21 -1.93 10.87 -7.25
CA GLY A 21 -2.93 10.64 -8.28
C GLY A 21 -4.05 11.69 -8.24
N ASP A 22 -5.24 11.33 -8.69
CA ASP A 22 -6.41 12.22 -8.64
C ASP A 22 -6.92 12.41 -7.20
N PRO A 23 -7.06 13.65 -6.70
CA PRO A 23 -7.40 13.91 -5.30
C PRO A 23 -8.82 13.49 -4.91
N ASP A 24 -9.74 13.36 -5.86
CA ASP A 24 -11.17 13.15 -5.62
C ASP A 24 -11.59 11.68 -5.78
N SER A 25 -10.87 10.92 -6.61
CA SER A 25 -11.31 9.59 -7.06
C SER A 25 -10.21 8.53 -7.16
N GLY A 26 -8.94 8.91 -7.00
CA GLY A 26 -7.80 8.01 -7.15
C GLY A 26 -7.77 6.87 -6.11
N SER A 27 -7.56 5.64 -6.59
CA SER A 27 -7.28 4.49 -5.71
C SER A 27 -5.95 4.66 -4.98
N VAL A 28 -5.84 4.13 -3.75
CA VAL A 28 -4.61 4.25 -2.94
C VAL A 28 -3.96 2.88 -2.78
N PHE A 29 -2.78 2.72 -3.36
CA PHE A 29 -1.93 1.57 -3.09
C PHE A 29 -1.03 1.84 -1.88
N LEU A 30 -0.73 0.79 -1.13
CA LEU A 30 0.20 0.84 -0.01
C LEU A 30 1.46 0.06 -0.36
N LYS A 31 2.62 0.70 -0.26
CA LYS A 31 3.93 0.05 -0.30
C LYS A 31 4.45 -0.07 1.14
N LEU A 32 4.45 -1.27 1.71
CA LEU A 32 4.97 -1.52 3.05
C LEU A 32 6.42 -2.00 2.95
N ASN A 33 7.36 -1.15 3.35
CA ASN A 33 8.78 -1.41 3.28
C ASN A 33 9.33 -1.81 4.66
N ARG A 34 9.95 -2.98 4.75
CA ARG A 34 10.62 -3.51 5.95
C ARG A 34 12.14 -3.64 5.75
N PHE A 35 12.68 -2.89 4.80
CA PHE A 35 14.11 -2.85 4.46
C PHE A 35 14.67 -4.24 4.15
N SER A 36 15.58 -4.76 4.98
CA SER A 36 16.23 -6.06 4.77
C SER A 36 15.26 -7.24 4.75
N GLU A 37 14.05 -7.06 5.28
CA GLU A 37 13.00 -8.08 5.26
C GLU A 37 12.09 -8.02 4.02
N GLY A 38 12.36 -7.09 3.10
CA GLY A 38 11.63 -6.92 1.85
C GLY A 38 10.48 -5.93 1.95
N CYS A 39 9.71 -5.88 0.87
CA CYS A 39 8.62 -4.94 0.66
C CYS A 39 7.38 -5.66 0.12
N ALA A 40 6.19 -5.20 0.49
CA ALA A 40 4.93 -5.70 -0.07
C ALA A 40 4.10 -4.54 -0.62
N VAL A 41 3.35 -4.78 -1.69
CA VAL A 41 2.34 -3.85 -2.20
C VAL A 41 0.95 -4.39 -1.86
N PHE A 42 0.10 -3.55 -1.28
CA PHE A 42 -1.31 -3.83 -1.05
C PHE A 42 -2.20 -2.98 -1.95
N VAL A 43 -3.20 -3.61 -2.54
CA VAL A 43 -4.19 -2.97 -3.41
C VAL A 43 -5.57 -3.04 -2.76
N PRO A 44 -6.38 -1.96 -2.84
CA PRO A 44 -7.70 -1.94 -2.24
C PRO A 44 -8.66 -2.81 -3.05
N VAL A 45 -9.57 -3.48 -2.36
CA VAL A 45 -10.61 -4.31 -2.96
C VAL A 45 -11.94 -4.15 -2.24
N THR A 46 -13.01 -4.52 -2.93
CA THR A 46 -14.33 -4.69 -2.33
C THR A 46 -14.63 -6.19 -2.28
N THR A 47 -14.94 -6.72 -1.10
CA THR A 47 -15.27 -8.14 -0.94
C THR A 47 -16.65 -8.47 -1.53
N ILE A 48 -16.98 -9.76 -1.62
CA ILE A 48 -18.30 -10.18 -2.12
C ILE A 48 -19.45 -9.72 -1.22
N GLU A 49 -19.16 -9.49 0.07
CA GLU A 49 -20.07 -8.92 1.06
C GLU A 49 -20.21 -7.39 0.95
N GLY A 50 -19.46 -6.74 0.05
CA GLY A 50 -19.47 -5.29 -0.14
C GLY A 50 -18.54 -4.52 0.81
N GLU A 51 -17.73 -5.22 1.60
CA GLU A 51 -16.82 -4.61 2.57
C GLU A 51 -15.49 -4.21 1.91
N ARG A 52 -14.78 -3.25 2.52
CA ARG A 52 -13.44 -2.89 2.07
C ARG A 52 -12.42 -3.93 2.53
N GLY A 53 -11.46 -4.23 1.68
CA GLY A 53 -10.34 -5.10 2.00
C GLY A 53 -9.07 -4.68 1.28
N TRP A 54 -8.01 -5.43 1.56
CA TRP A 54 -6.71 -5.33 0.92
C TRP A 54 -6.37 -6.67 0.26
N MET A 55 -5.68 -6.64 -0.87
CA MET A 55 -5.04 -7.82 -1.47
C MET A 55 -3.56 -7.55 -1.66
N HIS A 56 -2.76 -8.62 -1.67
CA HIS A 56 -1.39 -8.51 -2.16
C HIS A 56 -1.35 -8.22 -3.66
N GLY A 57 -0.66 -7.14 -4.04
CA GLY A 57 -0.42 -6.82 -5.45
C GLY A 57 0.50 -7.83 -6.14
N LEU A 58 1.41 -8.45 -5.39
CA LEU A 58 2.32 -9.50 -5.85
C LEU A 58 2.06 -10.80 -5.10
N LYS A 59 2.03 -11.93 -5.82
CA LYS A 59 1.70 -13.26 -5.26
C LYS A 59 2.57 -13.71 -4.09
N ASN A 60 3.82 -13.25 -4.02
CA ASN A 60 4.79 -13.71 -3.03
C ASN A 60 4.79 -12.86 -1.74
N GLY A 61 3.81 -11.99 -1.54
CA GLY A 61 3.73 -11.16 -0.34
C GLY A 61 4.87 -10.14 -0.26
N PHE A 62 5.84 -10.38 0.62
CA PHE A 62 7.06 -9.57 0.75
C PHE A 62 8.14 -10.04 -0.23
N VAL A 63 8.61 -9.14 -1.08
CA VAL A 63 9.59 -9.36 -2.16
C VAL A 63 10.66 -8.26 -2.17
N ASP A 64 11.58 -8.29 -3.14
CA ASP A 64 12.56 -7.21 -3.34
C ASP A 64 11.83 -5.90 -3.68
N GLU A 65 12.34 -4.77 -3.17
CA GLU A 65 11.77 -3.45 -3.40
C GLU A 65 11.63 -3.14 -4.90
N ARG A 66 12.59 -3.58 -5.73
CA ARG A 66 12.55 -3.39 -7.18
C ARG A 66 11.37 -4.08 -7.83
N ASP A 67 10.96 -5.25 -7.32
CA ASP A 67 9.79 -5.96 -7.84
C ASP A 67 8.50 -5.22 -7.49
N CYS A 68 8.42 -4.67 -6.27
CA CYS A 68 7.33 -3.80 -5.83
C CYS A 68 7.24 -2.53 -6.69
N ASP A 69 8.36 -1.84 -6.89
CA ASP A 69 8.42 -0.61 -7.70
C ASP A 69 8.06 -0.90 -9.17
N ALA A 70 8.56 -2.00 -9.73
CA ALA A 70 8.20 -2.42 -11.08
C ALA A 70 6.70 -2.74 -11.20
N TYR A 71 6.11 -3.37 -10.18
CA TYR A 71 4.66 -3.58 -10.13
C TYR A 71 3.90 -2.25 -10.07
N ILE A 72 4.25 -1.36 -9.15
CA ILE A 72 3.61 -0.05 -9.00
C ILE A 72 3.67 0.73 -10.31
N ASN A 73 4.84 0.80 -10.95
CA ASN A 73 5.01 1.51 -12.22
C ASN A 73 4.10 0.97 -13.33
N ARG A 74 3.89 -0.36 -13.40
CA ARG A 74 2.94 -0.96 -14.36
C ARG A 74 1.49 -0.57 -14.08
N GLN A 75 1.11 -0.43 -12.81
CA GLN A 75 -0.25 -0.07 -12.41
C GLN A 75 -0.49 1.42 -12.64
N VAL A 76 0.49 2.27 -12.31
CA VAL A 76 0.49 3.69 -12.63
C VAL A 76 0.39 3.97 -14.14
N ALA A 77 1.07 3.17 -14.97
CA ALA A 77 0.97 3.30 -16.41
C ALA A 77 -0.42 2.96 -16.97
N ARG A 78 -1.20 2.14 -16.24
CA ARG A 78 -2.58 1.78 -16.59
C ARG A 78 -3.60 2.76 -16.03
N ASP A 79 -3.36 3.22 -14.81
CA ASP A 79 -4.19 4.16 -14.07
C ASP A 79 -3.32 5.33 -13.55
N PRO A 80 -3.22 6.42 -14.34
CA PRO A 80 -2.49 7.62 -13.93
C PRO A 80 -3.08 8.30 -12.69
N ASP A 81 -4.32 8.00 -12.31
CA ASP A 81 -4.98 8.60 -11.15
C ASP A 81 -4.66 7.87 -9.83
N LEU A 82 -3.83 6.82 -9.91
CA LEU A 82 -3.40 6.04 -8.76
C LEU A 82 -2.47 6.82 -7.80
N TRP A 83 -2.81 6.78 -6.51
CA TRP A 83 -1.95 7.20 -5.41
C TRP A 83 -1.13 6.04 -4.87
N VAL A 84 0.08 6.36 -4.41
CA VAL A 84 0.93 5.39 -3.71
C VAL A 84 1.46 6.02 -2.43
N LEU A 85 1.11 5.39 -1.31
CA LEU A 85 1.66 5.70 0.01
C LEU A 85 2.68 4.62 0.38
N GLU A 86 3.91 5.04 0.63
CA GLU A 86 4.93 4.17 1.20
C GLU A 86 4.95 4.31 2.72
N ILE A 87 5.05 3.17 3.40
CA ILE A 87 5.11 3.05 4.85
C ILE A 87 6.39 2.28 5.17
N GLU A 88 7.32 2.91 5.87
CA GLU A 88 8.56 2.28 6.32
C GLU A 88 8.39 1.80 7.76
N ASP A 89 8.33 0.48 7.94
CA ASP A 89 8.02 -0.15 9.22
C ASP A 89 8.99 -1.29 9.56
N PRO A 90 10.28 -0.98 9.85
CA PRO A 90 11.27 -1.99 10.21
C PRO A 90 10.92 -2.74 11.50
N LYS A 91 10.01 -2.19 12.33
CA LYS A 91 9.58 -2.78 13.60
C LYS A 91 8.33 -3.64 13.49
N LYS A 92 7.72 -3.76 12.29
CA LYS A 92 6.51 -4.57 12.02
C LYS A 92 5.30 -4.17 12.88
N GLN A 93 5.12 -2.88 13.12
CA GLN A 93 4.07 -2.32 13.96
C GLN A 93 2.84 -1.87 13.17
N TYR A 94 2.99 -1.64 11.86
CA TYR A 94 1.92 -1.22 10.99
C TYR A 94 0.90 -2.37 10.81
N GLN A 95 -0.38 -1.99 10.80
CA GLN A 95 -1.50 -2.89 10.62
C GLN A 95 -2.43 -2.25 9.59
N LEU A 96 -2.91 -3.06 8.66
CA LEU A 96 -3.94 -2.64 7.72
C LEU A 96 -5.21 -2.27 8.47
N ASP A 97 -5.91 -1.26 7.96
CA ASP A 97 -7.18 -0.77 8.51
C ASP A 97 -8.41 -1.56 8.04
N ALA A 98 -8.20 -2.57 7.21
CA ALA A 98 -9.21 -3.48 6.69
C ALA A 98 -8.62 -4.89 6.51
N THR A 99 -9.48 -5.87 6.30
CA THR A 99 -9.10 -7.27 6.15
C THR A 99 -8.20 -7.49 4.93
N LEU A 100 -7.11 -8.22 5.10
CA LEU A 100 -6.34 -8.78 4.00
C LEU A 100 -7.10 -10.01 3.48
N VAL A 101 -7.54 -9.96 2.23
CA VAL A 101 -8.18 -11.09 1.54
C VAL A 101 -7.14 -11.83 0.69
N GLU A 102 -7.22 -13.15 0.69
CA GLU A 102 -6.31 -14.05 -0.04
C GLU A 102 -6.71 -14.21 -1.52
#